data_AF-A0A5B0Q1U8-F1
#
_entry.id   AF-A0A5B0Q1U8-F1
#
_cell.length_a   1.000
_cell.length_b   1.000
_cell.length_c   1.000
_cell.angle_alpha   90.00
_cell.angle_beta   90.00
_cell.angle_gamma   90.00
#
_symmetry.space_group_name_H-M   'P 1'
#
loop_
_entity.id
_entity.type
_entity.pdbx_description
1 polymer ?
#
loop_
_entity_poly.entity_id
_entity_poly.type
_entity_poly.pdbx_seq_one_letter_code
_entity_poly.pdbx_strand_id
1 'polypeptide(L)'
;MKIIDRQKEKSINLRSRWLRLIIDLELSINSDEGALRYSNEGLQLIQKYPDDYPSDEANWILAKSWDRSIDLYSSQNIIQSKLWCEMSLKWMELVVGGRAYEDMMHRHYRDLLKLTATLNSNQPLL
;
A
#
# COMPACT_ATOMS: atom_id res chain seq x y z
N MET A 1 -7.15 -31.33 14.40
CA MET A 1 -6.45 -30.03 14.27
C MET A 1 -5.99 -29.74 12.84
N LYS A 2 -5.21 -30.61 12.18
CA LYS A 2 -4.60 -30.36 10.85
C LYS A 2 -5.49 -29.96 9.65
N ILE A 3 -6.79 -30.30 9.64
CA ILE A 3 -7.66 -30.04 8.47
C ILE A 3 -8.20 -28.61 8.47
N ILE A 4 -8.57 -28.09 9.65
CA ILE A 4 -9.17 -26.76 9.80
C ILE A 4 -8.11 -25.68 9.50
N ASP A 5 -6.89 -25.86 10.01
CA ASP A 5 -5.78 -24.93 9.79
C ASP A 5 -5.42 -24.85 8.29
N ARG A 6 -5.37 -25.99 7.59
CA ARG A 6 -5.13 -26.03 6.14
C ARG A 6 -6.24 -25.37 5.31
N GLN A 7 -7.50 -25.46 5.75
CA GLN A 7 -8.61 -24.80 5.06
C GLN A 7 -8.57 -23.29 5.25
N LYS A 8 -8.22 -22.83 6.46
CA LYS A 8 -8.01 -21.41 6.77
C LYS A 8 -6.88 -20.82 5.93
N GLU A 9 -5.71 -21.46 5.91
CA GLU A 9 -4.55 -21.04 5.09
C GLU A 9 -4.92 -20.89 3.62
N LYS A 10 -5.59 -21.89 3.01
CA LYS A 10 -6.08 -21.83 1.63
C LYS A 10 -7.02 -20.65 1.39
N SER A 11 -7.87 -20.33 2.37
CA SER A 11 -8.80 -19.20 2.28
C SER A 11 -8.06 -17.85 2.30
N ILE A 12 -7.05 -17.69 3.16
CA ILE A 12 -6.23 -16.47 3.22
C ILE A 12 -5.43 -16.27 1.93
N ASN A 13 -4.84 -17.35 1.41
CA ASN A 13 -4.07 -17.31 0.17
C ASN A 13 -4.95 -16.89 -1.02
N LEU A 14 -6.12 -17.50 -1.16
CA LEU A 14 -7.10 -17.13 -2.19
C LEU A 14 -7.58 -15.69 -2.05
N ARG A 15 -7.93 -15.26 -0.83
CA ARG A 15 -8.38 -13.87 -0.58
C ARG A 15 -7.29 -12.85 -0.90
N SER A 16 -6.04 -13.13 -0.56
CA SER A 16 -4.90 -12.23 -0.83
C SER A 16 -4.67 -12.07 -2.34
N ARG A 17 -4.76 -13.17 -3.11
CA ARG A 17 -4.70 -13.13 -4.57
C ARG A 17 -5.85 -12.33 -5.20
N TRP A 18 -7.07 -12.48 -4.68
CA TRP A 18 -8.19 -11.67 -5.13
C TRP A 18 -7.98 -10.18 -4.86
N LEU A 19 -7.44 -9.83 -3.70
CA LEU A 19 -7.11 -8.43 -3.39
C LEU A 19 -6.10 -7.87 -4.39
N ARG A 20 -5.04 -8.61 -4.74
CA ARG A 20 -4.11 -8.20 -5.81
C ARG A 20 -4.84 -7.88 -7.12
N LEU A 21 -5.67 -8.82 -7.60
CA LEU A 21 -6.41 -8.64 -8.86
C LEU A 21 -7.33 -7.43 -8.83
N ILE A 22 -8.02 -7.21 -7.71
CA ILE A 22 -8.92 -6.07 -7.56
C ILE A 22 -8.14 -4.75 -7.51
N ILE A 23 -6.99 -4.71 -6.83
CA ILE A 23 -6.12 -3.52 -6.79
C ILE A 23 -5.63 -3.18 -8.20
N ASP A 24 -5.15 -4.16 -8.97
CA ASP A 24 -4.74 -3.93 -10.36
C ASP A 24 -5.91 -3.49 -11.24
N LEU A 25 -7.11 -4.05 -11.04
CA LEU A 25 -8.32 -3.65 -11.75
C LEU A 25 -8.69 -2.19 -11.46
N GLU A 26 -8.73 -1.79 -10.19
CA GLU A 26 -9.02 -0.42 -9.77
C GLU A 26 -8.00 0.56 -10.38
N LEU A 27 -6.71 0.21 -10.35
CA LEU A 27 -5.67 1.03 -10.99
C LEU A 27 -5.84 1.11 -12.53
N SER A 28 -6.29 0.04 -13.18
CA SER A 28 -6.51 0.03 -14.65
C SER A 28 -7.61 1.01 -15.09
N ILE A 29 -8.55 1.33 -14.20
CA ILE A 29 -9.60 2.33 -14.42
C ILE A 29 -9.28 3.67 -13.76
N ASN A 30 -8.01 3.90 -13.39
CA ASN A 30 -7.52 5.11 -12.72
C ASN A 30 -8.18 5.42 -11.37
N SER A 31 -8.66 4.40 -10.66
CA SER A 31 -9.25 4.52 -9.33
C SER A 31 -8.19 4.29 -8.24
N ASP A 32 -7.40 5.32 -7.95
CA ASP A 32 -6.44 5.28 -6.84
C ASP A 32 -7.15 5.09 -5.49
N GLU A 33 -8.33 5.69 -5.30
CA GLU A 33 -9.14 5.52 -4.09
C GLU A 33 -9.57 4.06 -3.87
N GLY A 34 -10.09 3.41 -4.91
CA GLY A 34 -10.50 2.01 -4.82
C GLY A 34 -9.31 1.08 -4.57
N ALA A 35 -8.21 1.30 -5.28
CA ALA A 35 -6.98 0.54 -5.08
C ALA A 35 -6.42 0.71 -3.65
N LEU A 36 -6.42 1.93 -3.10
CA LEU A 36 -6.01 2.19 -1.71
C LEU A 36 -6.94 1.51 -0.70
N ARG A 37 -8.26 1.52 -0.94
CA ARG A 37 -9.23 0.84 -0.09
C ARG A 37 -8.94 -0.66 0.01
N TYR A 38 -8.77 -1.34 -1.13
CA TYR A 38 -8.44 -2.77 -1.13
C TYR A 38 -7.03 -3.07 -0.62
N SER A 39 -6.09 -2.15 -0.82
CA SER A 39 -4.77 -2.24 -0.20
C SER A 39 -4.86 -2.22 1.33
N ASN A 40 -5.74 -1.38 1.88
CA ASN A 40 -6.02 -1.34 3.32
C ASN A 40 -6.74 -2.61 3.82
N GLU A 41 -7.62 -3.21 3.03
CA GLU A 41 -8.20 -4.52 3.37
C GLU A 41 -7.13 -5.62 3.44
N GLY A 42 -6.16 -5.59 2.53
CA GLY A 42 -4.98 -6.46 2.60
C GLY A 42 -4.18 -6.24 3.87
N LEU A 43 -3.99 -4.98 4.26
CA LEU A 43 -3.25 -4.60 5.47
C LEU A 43 -3.93 -5.17 6.73
N GLN A 44 -5.26 -5.04 6.81
CA GLN A 44 -6.05 -5.63 7.90
C GLN A 44 -5.94 -7.17 7.91
N LEU A 45 -5.85 -7.80 6.73
CA LEU A 45 -5.76 -9.25 6.61
C LEU A 45 -4.42 -9.78 7.11
N ILE A 46 -3.30 -9.16 6.73
CA ILE A 46 -1.96 -9.54 7.23
C ILE A 46 -1.83 -9.28 8.73
N GLN A 47 -2.39 -8.19 9.25
CA GLN A 47 -2.37 -7.91 10.69
C GLN A 47 -3.16 -8.96 11.48
N LYS A 48 -4.27 -9.46 10.92
CA LYS A 48 -5.10 -10.49 11.56
C LYS A 48 -4.48 -11.88 11.48
N TYR A 49 -3.75 -12.18 10.41
CA TYR A 49 -3.17 -13.49 10.14
C TYR A 49 -1.71 -13.38 9.67
N PRO A 50 -0.79 -12.86 10.51
CA PRO A 50 0.57 -12.54 10.09
C PRO A 50 1.37 -13.77 9.64
N ASP A 51 1.16 -14.91 10.30
CA ASP A 51 1.88 -16.16 9.97
C ASP A 51 1.29 -16.89 8.75
N ASP A 52 0.03 -16.61 8.40
CA ASP A 52 -0.68 -17.27 7.29
C ASP A 52 -0.71 -16.42 6.01
N TYR A 53 -0.41 -15.12 6.11
CA TYR A 53 -0.49 -14.21 4.96
C TYR A 53 0.66 -14.48 3.98
N PRO A 54 0.39 -14.63 2.67
CA PRO A 54 1.44 -14.99 1.72
C PRO A 54 2.48 -13.88 1.58
N SER A 55 3.76 -14.20 1.80
CA SER A 55 4.88 -13.25 1.70
C SER A 55 4.97 -12.57 0.34
N ASP A 56 4.68 -13.31 -0.74
CA ASP A 56 4.73 -12.78 -2.11
C ASP A 56 3.66 -11.72 -2.35
N GLU A 57 2.48 -11.87 -1.72
CA GLU A 57 1.41 -10.88 -1.80
C GLU A 57 1.78 -9.63 -1.00
N ALA A 58 2.40 -9.80 0.17
CA ALA A 58 2.84 -8.71 1.03
C ALA A 58 4.00 -7.91 0.39
N ASN A 59 4.98 -8.59 -0.20
CA ASN A 59 6.06 -7.97 -0.96
C ASN A 59 5.54 -7.22 -2.19
N TRP A 60 4.60 -7.81 -2.91
CA TRP A 60 4.02 -7.18 -4.09
C TRP A 60 3.28 -5.89 -3.76
N ILE A 61 2.44 -5.87 -2.72
CA ILE A 61 1.70 -4.65 -2.37
C ILE A 61 2.60 -3.55 -1.82
N LEU A 62 3.67 -3.91 -1.09
CA LEU A 62 4.72 -2.97 -0.70
C LEU A 62 5.37 -2.33 -1.93
N ALA A 63 5.86 -3.15 -2.87
CA ALA A 63 6.49 -2.65 -4.10
C ALA A 63 5.51 -1.81 -4.93
N LYS A 64 4.29 -2.32 -5.15
CA LYS A 64 3.24 -1.65 -5.92
C LYS A 64 2.88 -0.28 -5.35
N SER A 65 2.70 -0.20 -4.02
CA SER A 65 2.35 1.06 -3.36
C SER A 65 3.50 2.07 -3.37
N TRP A 66 4.73 1.60 -3.25
CA TRP A 66 5.91 2.44 -3.40
C TRP A 66 6.06 2.98 -4.83
N ASP A 67 6.05 2.10 -5.84
CA ASP A 67 6.21 2.48 -7.24
C ASP A 67 5.11 3.47 -7.67
N ARG A 68 3.86 3.20 -7.27
CA ARG A 68 2.74 4.11 -7.55
C ARG A 68 2.93 5.49 -6.91
N SER A 69 3.48 5.56 -5.70
CA SER A 69 3.82 6.83 -5.06
C SER A 69 4.85 7.62 -5.87
N ILE A 70 5.89 6.94 -6.39
CA ILE A 70 6.93 7.56 -7.22
C ILE A 70 6.34 8.06 -8.55
N ASP A 71 5.54 7.26 -9.25
CA ASP A 71 4.89 7.66 -10.50
C ASP A 71 4.00 8.90 -10.34
N LEU A 72 3.22 8.93 -9.26
CA LEU A 72 2.34 10.07 -8.93
C LEU A 72 3.13 11.31 -8.55
N TYR A 73 4.27 11.14 -7.87
CA TYR A 73 5.18 12.23 -7.58
C TYR A 73 5.76 12.83 -8.87
N SER A 74 6.27 11.98 -9.77
CA SER A 74 6.83 12.39 -11.06
C SER A 74 5.80 13.08 -11.97
N SER A 75 4.53 12.72 -11.87
CA SER A 75 3.41 13.36 -12.58
C SER A 75 2.80 14.56 -11.84
N GLN A 76 3.43 15.04 -10.76
CA GLN A 76 2.99 16.18 -9.95
C GLN A 76 1.64 15.99 -9.23
N ASN A 77 1.12 14.76 -9.16
CA ASN A 77 -0.04 14.44 -8.32
C ASN A 77 0.40 14.20 -6.87
N ILE A 78 0.82 15.27 -6.20
CA ILE A 78 1.45 15.23 -4.87
C ILE A 78 0.51 14.64 -3.80
N ILE A 79 -0.78 14.97 -3.86
CA ILE A 79 -1.76 14.50 -2.86
C ILE A 79 -1.91 12.98 -2.94
N GLN A 80 -2.11 12.42 -4.14
CA GLN A 80 -2.24 10.96 -4.29
C GLN A 80 -0.91 10.26 -4.03
N SER A 81 0.21 10.84 -4.45
CA SER A 81 1.54 10.31 -4.15
C SER A 81 1.77 10.13 -2.65
N LYS A 82 1.34 11.11 -1.83
CA LYS A 82 1.39 11.02 -0.37
C LYS A 82 0.57 9.86 0.18
N LEU A 83 -0.66 9.67 -0.29
CA LEU A 83 -1.52 8.57 0.19
C LEU A 83 -0.91 7.20 -0.11
N TRP A 84 -0.34 7.02 -1.31
CA TRP A 84 0.36 5.79 -1.67
C TRP A 84 1.66 5.59 -0.90
N CYS A 85 2.39 6.68 -0.61
CA CYS A 85 3.58 6.62 0.25
C CYS A 85 3.20 6.14 1.67
N GLU A 86 2.13 6.68 2.26
CA GLU A 86 1.64 6.25 3.57
C GLU A 86 1.21 4.78 3.58
N MET A 87 0.57 4.31 2.51
CA MET A 87 0.25 2.89 2.36
C MET A 87 1.53 2.03 2.33
N SER A 88 2.52 2.45 1.55
CA SER A 88 3.79 1.73 1.42
C SER A 88 4.57 1.68 2.74
N LEU A 89 4.55 2.75 3.53
CA LEU A 89 5.14 2.77 4.88
C LEU A 89 4.48 1.74 5.80
N LYS A 90 3.14 1.66 5.81
CA LYS A 90 2.41 0.68 6.63
C LYS A 90 2.78 -0.77 6.26
N TRP A 91 2.90 -1.07 4.97
CA TRP A 91 3.30 -2.40 4.52
C TRP A 91 4.77 -2.69 4.81
N MET A 92 5.65 -1.70 4.68
CA MET A 92 7.07 -1.80 5.02
C MET A 92 7.31 -2.27 6.46
N GLU A 93 6.41 -1.89 7.39
CA GLU A 93 6.49 -2.33 8.78
C GLU A 93 6.15 -3.81 8.99
N LEU A 94 5.32 -4.40 8.12
CA LEU A 94 4.76 -5.74 8.26
C LEU A 94 5.46 -6.78 7.38
N VAL A 95 6.06 -6.35 6.27
CA VAL A 95 6.76 -7.22 5.33
C VAL A 95 8.12 -7.62 5.88
N VAL A 96 8.43 -8.92 5.83
CA VAL A 96 9.75 -9.44 6.20
C VAL A 96 10.82 -8.80 5.33
N GLY A 97 11.78 -8.13 5.95
CA GLY A 97 12.84 -7.38 5.25
C GLY A 97 12.42 -5.99 4.75
N GLY A 98 11.17 -5.58 4.93
CA GLY A 98 10.66 -4.28 4.50
C GLY A 98 11.42 -3.10 5.11
N ARG A 99 11.82 -3.21 6.40
CA ARG A 99 12.60 -2.19 7.12
C ARG A 99 13.93 -1.82 6.45
N ALA A 100 14.45 -2.63 5.54
CA ALA A 100 15.61 -2.26 4.73
C ALA A 100 15.38 -1.01 3.85
N TYR A 101 14.12 -0.68 3.55
CA TYR A 101 13.73 0.47 2.73
C TYR A 101 13.33 1.71 3.55
N GLU A 102 13.31 1.61 4.88
CA GLU A 102 12.72 2.59 5.79
C GLU A 102 13.27 4.01 5.59
N ASP A 103 14.59 4.16 5.55
CA ASP A 103 15.24 5.46 5.38
C ASP A 103 14.89 6.12 4.06
N MET A 104 14.86 5.35 2.97
CA MET A 104 14.51 5.85 1.64
C MET A 104 13.05 6.32 1.61
N MET A 105 12.13 5.49 2.13
CA MET A 105 10.70 5.77 2.11
C MET A 105 10.35 6.96 3.01
N HIS A 106 10.94 7.05 4.20
CA HIS A 106 10.75 8.20 5.10
C HIS A 106 11.34 9.50 4.54
N ARG A 107 12.46 9.45 3.80
CA ARG A 107 12.98 10.64 3.09
C ARG A 107 11.95 11.16 2.09
N HIS A 108 11.45 10.29 1.22
CA HIS A 108 10.42 10.64 0.24
C HIS A 108 9.15 11.19 0.91
N TYR A 109 8.66 10.52 1.97
CA TYR A 109 7.50 10.97 2.71
C TYR A 109 7.66 12.38 3.30
N ARG A 110 8.84 12.69 3.87
CA ARG A 110 9.12 14.05 4.39
C ARG A 110 9.08 15.11 3.31
N ASP A 111 9.54 14.81 2.11
CA ASP A 111 9.51 15.77 1.00
C ASP A 111 8.08 15.98 0.50
N LEU A 112 7.26 14.92 0.44
CA LEU A 112 5.82 15.01 0.15
C LEU A 112 5.06 15.86 1.19
N LEU A 113 5.41 15.77 2.47
CA LEU A 113 4.81 16.60 3.52
C LEU A 113 5.09 18.09 3.31
N LYS A 114 6.33 18.46 2.97
CA LYS A 114 6.69 19.86 2.67
C LYS A 114 5.89 20.38 1.48
N LEU A 115 5.83 19.61 0.40
CA LEU A 115 5.14 20.02 -0.82
C LEU A 115 3.62 20.16 -0.60
N THR A 116 3.03 19.23 0.14
CA THR A 116 1.60 19.29 0.49
C THR A 116 1.28 20.53 1.36
N ALA A 117 2.16 20.87 2.31
CA ALA A 117 2.01 22.09 3.10
C ALA A 117 2.06 23.36 2.23
N THR A 118 2.97 23.42 1.25
CA THR A 118 3.06 24.53 0.29
C THR A 118 1.81 24.64 -0.60
N LEU A 119 1.25 23.51 -1.04
CA LEU A 119 0.01 23.51 -1.83
C LEU A 119 -1.17 24.06 -1.03
N ASN A 120 -1.30 23.68 0.23
CA ASN A 120 -2.38 24.15 1.10
C ASN A 120 -2.24 25.64 1.46
N SER A 121 -1.01 26.16 1.59
CA SER A 121 -0.79 27.60 1.86
C SER A 121 -1.08 28.49 0.65
N ASN A 122 -1.08 27.93 -0.56
CA ASN A 122 -1.30 28.66 -1.81
C ASN A 122 -2.75 28.60 -2.32
N GLN A 123 -3.66 27.93 -1.60
CA GLN A 123 -5.09 28.00 -1.91
C GLN A 123 -5.62 29.40 -1.53
N PRO A 124 -6.19 30.17 -2.47
CA PRO A 124 -6.85 31.42 -2.12
C PRO A 124 -8.01 31.12 -1.17
N LEU A 125 -8.13 31.92 -0.11
CA LEU A 125 -9.33 31.96 0.73
C LEU A 125 -10.50 32.35 -0.19
N LEU A 126 -11.39 31.39 -0.47
CA LEU A 126 -12.70 31.63 -1.08
C LEU A 126 -13.62 32.33 -0.07
#